data_AF-A0A0V0VHR9-F1
#
_entry.id   AF-A0A0V0VHR9-F1
#
_cell.length_a   1.000
_cell.length_b   1.000
_cell.length_c   1.000
_cell.angle_alpha   90.00
_cell.angle_beta   90.00
_cell.angle_gamma   90.00
#
_symmetry.space_group_name_H-M   'P 1'
#
loop_
_entity.id
_entity.type
_entity.pdbx_description
1 polymer ?
#
loop_
_entity_poly.entity_id
_entity_poly.type
_entity_poly.pdbx_seq_one_letter_code
_entity_poly.pdbx_strand_id
1 'polypeptide(L)'
;MLCRGCSKQSYSGHHFTCLICFDYSLCEDCHSKKHISMFHTNSHSMQCVGLQTADNQLSLACPFCSEQGFFWDGLVSHIQSDHNGETAEALCPLCVAQSASVNFLKYDELLVHMNYTHEFGTFTPQREGPIIQYINQHVNPATGIPIFFGTRNDSVMFSYQFSADLPYDRHGYIFTEGKDPRNRG
;
A
#
# COMPACT_ATOMS: atom_id res chain seq x y z
N MET A 1 2.72 -3.99 18.76
CA MET A 1 3.72 -2.99 18.31
C MET A 1 3.91 -1.96 19.40
N LEU A 2 5.14 -1.59 19.77
CA LEU A 2 5.44 -0.60 20.82
C LEU A 2 5.39 0.82 20.25
N CYS A 3 4.68 1.75 20.90
CA CYS A 3 4.77 3.17 20.56
C CYS A 3 6.09 3.75 21.08
N ARG A 4 6.96 4.25 20.19
CA ARG A 4 8.24 4.87 20.56
C ARG A 4 8.10 6.26 21.18
N GLY A 5 6.94 6.91 21.06
CA GLY A 5 6.69 8.23 21.65
C GLY A 5 6.20 8.19 23.10
N CYS A 6 5.33 7.23 23.46
CA CYS A 6 4.75 7.14 24.82
C CYS A 6 4.99 5.80 25.51
N SER A 7 5.78 4.90 24.90
CA SER A 7 6.15 3.59 25.45
C SER A 7 4.99 2.63 25.74
N LYS A 8 3.79 2.89 25.19
CA LYS A 8 2.64 1.97 25.28
C LYS A 8 2.87 0.74 24.40
N GLN A 9 2.73 -0.47 24.98
CA GLN A 9 2.95 -1.75 24.29
C GLN A 9 1.73 -2.20 23.46
N SER A 10 0.54 -1.82 23.89
CA SER A 10 -0.73 -2.08 23.21
C SER A 10 -1.61 -0.86 23.36
N TYR A 11 -2.12 -0.35 22.25
CA TYR A 11 -3.06 0.76 22.21
C TYR A 11 -4.10 0.48 21.13
N SER A 12 -5.33 0.90 21.37
CA SER A 12 -6.41 0.82 20.39
C SER A 12 -6.24 1.89 19.31
N GLY A 13 -6.74 1.63 18.11
CA GLY A 13 -6.76 2.59 17.00
C GLY A 13 -5.62 2.38 16.00
N HIS A 14 -5.34 3.46 15.25
CA HIS A 14 -4.37 3.43 14.16
C HIS A 14 -2.92 3.38 14.66
N HIS A 15 -2.10 2.61 13.96
CA HIS A 15 -0.68 2.46 14.21
C HIS A 15 0.09 3.01 13.02
N PHE A 16 1.10 3.82 13.27
CA PHE A 16 1.89 4.49 12.24
C PHE A 16 3.32 4.00 12.32
N THR A 17 3.83 3.40 11.25
CA THR A 17 5.21 2.88 11.19
C THR A 17 6.05 3.73 10.27
N CYS A 18 7.26 4.06 10.71
CA CYS A 18 8.18 4.91 9.98
C CYS A 18 8.79 4.14 8.83
N LEU A 19 8.73 4.72 7.65
CA LEU A 19 9.31 4.11 6.46
C LEU A 19 10.82 4.31 6.40
N ILE A 20 11.39 5.19 7.23
CA ILE A 20 12.81 5.55 7.23
C ILE A 20 13.54 5.07 8.49
N CYS A 21 12.87 5.06 9.64
CA CYS A 21 13.50 4.69 10.92
C CYS A 21 13.39 3.19 11.18
N PHE A 22 14.45 2.59 11.70
CA PHE A 22 14.44 1.22 12.19
C PHE A 22 13.51 1.06 13.40
N ASP A 23 12.58 0.10 13.32
CA ASP A 23 11.67 -0.32 14.40
C ASP A 23 11.00 0.85 15.15
N TYR A 24 10.51 1.83 14.37
CA TYR A 24 9.88 3.03 14.89
C TYR A 24 8.41 3.08 14.50
N SER A 25 7.54 2.88 15.50
CA SER A 25 6.10 3.05 15.34
C SER A 25 5.54 4.00 16.38
N LEU A 26 4.50 4.74 16.02
CA LEU A 26 3.76 5.68 16.87
C LEU A 26 2.29 5.27 16.94
N CYS A 27 1.69 5.49 18.11
CA CYS A 27 0.24 5.50 18.23
C CYS A 27 -0.35 6.78 17.63
N GLU A 28 -1.63 6.75 17.32
CA GLU A 28 -2.41 7.88 16.79
C GLU A 28 -2.18 9.19 17.55
N ASP A 29 -2.20 9.17 18.89
CA ASP A 29 -1.91 10.35 19.71
C ASP A 29 -0.49 10.92 19.52
N CYS A 30 0.51 10.06 19.39
CA CYS A 30 1.90 10.49 19.23
C CYS A 30 2.17 10.95 17.79
N HIS A 31 1.54 10.29 16.81
CA HIS A 31 1.62 10.66 15.41
C HIS A 31 0.96 12.03 15.16
N SER A 32 -0.26 12.24 15.66
CA SER A 32 -0.99 13.52 15.54
C SER A 32 -0.27 14.69 16.22
N LYS A 33 0.44 14.43 17.32
CA LYS A 33 1.31 15.42 18.00
C LYS A 33 2.67 15.61 17.32
N LYS A 34 2.93 14.92 16.20
CA LYS A 34 4.20 14.96 15.45
C LYS A 34 5.40 14.72 16.36
N HIS A 35 5.32 13.68 17.18
CA HIS A 35 6.36 13.33 18.14
C HIS A 35 7.72 13.15 17.43
N ILE A 36 8.77 13.79 17.95
CA ILE A 36 10.15 13.68 17.44
C ILE A 36 11.04 12.96 18.44
N SER A 37 12.11 12.33 17.96
CA SER A 37 13.13 11.70 18.79
C SER A 37 14.52 11.90 18.18
N MET A 38 15.56 11.34 18.80
CA MET A 38 16.94 11.47 18.33
C MET A 38 17.13 11.04 16.85
N PHE A 39 16.41 10.01 16.39
CA PHE A 39 16.55 9.45 15.03
C PHE A 39 15.30 9.59 14.17
N HIS A 40 14.23 10.17 14.71
CA HIS A 40 12.96 10.35 14.00
C HIS A 40 12.56 11.82 14.04
N THR A 41 12.36 12.41 12.87
CA THR A 41 11.83 13.76 12.70
C THR A 41 10.39 13.69 12.19
N ASN A 42 9.67 14.80 12.33
CA ASN A 42 8.31 14.94 11.79
C ASN A 42 8.26 15.03 10.25
N SER A 43 9.42 14.99 9.57
CA SER A 43 9.54 14.97 8.12
C SER A 43 9.71 13.55 7.57
N HIS A 44 9.93 12.54 8.43
CA HIS A 44 9.99 11.16 7.98
C HIS A 44 8.60 10.64 7.62
N SER A 45 8.50 9.95 6.49
CA SER A 45 7.24 9.38 6.04
C SER A 45 6.74 8.26 6.95
N MET A 46 5.44 8.27 7.20
CA MET A 46 4.74 7.38 8.12
C MET A 46 3.63 6.64 7.37
N GLN A 47 3.64 5.31 7.43
CA GLN A 47 2.58 4.47 6.89
C GLN A 47 1.63 4.04 8.00
N CYS A 48 0.33 4.25 7.79
CA CYS A 48 -0.69 3.68 8.66
C CYS A 48 -0.83 2.17 8.39
N VAL A 49 -0.80 1.38 9.45
CA VAL A 49 -0.90 -0.07 9.40
C VAL A 49 -2.37 -0.48 9.43
N GLY A 50 -2.77 -1.37 8.52
CA GLY A 50 -4.12 -1.93 8.46
C GLY A 50 -5.22 -0.98 8.00
N LEU A 51 -4.87 0.25 7.59
CA LEU A 51 -5.84 1.21 7.10
C LEU A 51 -6.32 0.81 5.71
N GLN A 52 -7.54 0.30 5.66
CA GLN A 52 -8.25 -0.04 4.45
C GLN A 52 -9.36 0.96 4.22
N THR A 53 -9.54 1.26 2.95
CA THR A 53 -10.61 2.09 2.45
C THR A 53 -11.93 1.34 2.34
N ALA A 54 -13.02 2.03 2.00
CA ALA A 54 -14.36 1.42 1.89
C ALA A 54 -14.45 0.32 0.82
N ASP A 55 -13.66 0.43 -0.24
CA ASP A 55 -13.46 -0.58 -1.29
C ASP A 55 -12.37 -1.61 -0.95
N ASN A 56 -11.93 -1.64 0.30
CA ASN A 56 -10.99 -2.62 0.84
C ASN A 56 -9.59 -2.55 0.20
N GLN A 57 -9.19 -1.36 -0.26
CA GLN A 57 -7.85 -1.04 -0.75
C GLN A 57 -7.00 -0.38 0.34
N LEU A 58 -5.67 -0.51 0.24
CA LEU A 58 -4.76 0.11 1.21
C LEU A 58 -4.42 1.52 0.77
N SER A 59 -4.53 2.48 1.69
CA SER A 59 -4.07 3.85 1.48
C SER A 59 -2.58 3.96 1.81
N LEU A 60 -1.76 4.29 0.82
CA LEU A 60 -0.31 4.29 0.93
C LEU A 60 0.26 5.70 1.01
N ALA A 61 1.35 5.83 1.77
CA ALA A 61 2.19 7.01 1.84
C ALA A 61 3.46 6.82 1.00
N CYS A 62 3.86 7.87 0.28
CA CYS A 62 5.15 7.89 -0.38
C CYS A 62 6.27 7.90 0.66
N PRO A 63 7.24 6.97 0.59
CA PRO A 63 8.33 6.90 1.57
C PRO A 63 9.25 8.12 1.53
N PHE A 64 9.30 8.85 0.41
CA PHE A 64 10.28 9.91 0.16
C PHE A 64 9.74 11.32 0.42
N CYS A 65 8.50 11.63 0.05
CA CYS A 65 7.90 12.96 0.24
C CYS A 65 6.80 13.02 1.31
N SER A 66 6.37 11.87 1.86
CA SER A 66 5.25 11.76 2.80
C SER A 66 3.89 12.19 2.25
N GLU A 67 3.72 12.38 0.93
CA GLU A 67 2.39 12.49 0.30
C GLU A 67 1.64 11.17 0.49
N GLN A 68 0.33 11.23 0.71
CA GLN A 68 -0.49 10.09 1.15
C GLN A 68 -1.74 9.96 0.29
N GLY A 69 -2.45 8.84 0.45
CA GLY A 69 -3.70 8.59 -0.27
C GLY A 69 -3.48 7.97 -1.65
N PHE A 70 -2.31 7.37 -1.88
CA PHE A 70 -2.03 6.62 -3.09
C PHE A 70 -2.54 5.19 -2.98
N PHE A 71 -3.05 4.66 -4.10
CA PHE A 71 -3.07 3.22 -4.33
C PHE A 71 -1.71 2.73 -4.82
N TRP A 72 -1.55 1.42 -4.91
CA TRP A 72 -0.29 0.79 -5.31
C TRP A 72 0.25 1.32 -6.65
N ASP A 73 -0.58 1.34 -7.70
CA ASP A 73 -0.19 1.78 -9.05
C ASP A 73 0.13 3.27 -9.09
N GLY A 74 -0.71 4.08 -8.44
CA GLY A 74 -0.50 5.52 -8.30
C GLY A 74 0.80 5.84 -7.55
N LEU A 75 1.13 5.08 -6.51
CA LEU A 75 2.35 5.24 -5.74
C LEU A 75 3.59 4.87 -6.56
N VAL A 76 3.56 3.76 -7.28
CA VAL A 76 4.67 3.34 -8.15
C VAL A 76 4.94 4.43 -9.20
N SER A 77 3.89 4.93 -9.85
CA SER A 77 4.01 6.00 -10.85
C SER A 77 4.56 7.31 -10.26
N HIS A 78 4.09 7.70 -9.06
CA HIS A 78 4.58 8.87 -8.34
C HIS A 78 6.07 8.75 -8.00
N ILE A 79 6.51 7.62 -7.43
CA ILE A 79 7.91 7.41 -7.07
C ILE A 79 8.82 7.48 -8.31
N GLN A 80 8.41 6.84 -9.41
CA GLN A 80 9.19 6.83 -10.65
C GLN A 80 9.35 8.21 -11.28
N SER A 81 8.32 9.06 -11.17
CA SER A 81 8.30 10.39 -11.81
C SER A 81 8.91 11.48 -10.93
N ASP A 82 8.66 11.46 -9.62
CA ASP A 82 9.02 12.55 -8.70
C ASP A 82 10.26 12.27 -7.85
N HIS A 83 10.69 11.00 -7.75
CA HIS A 83 11.77 10.55 -6.87
C HIS A 83 12.84 9.72 -7.57
N ASN A 84 13.04 9.95 -8.87
CA ASN A 84 14.03 9.23 -9.65
C ASN A 84 15.46 9.43 -9.09
N GLY A 85 16.13 8.33 -8.77
CA GLY A 85 17.51 8.36 -8.27
C GLY A 85 17.64 8.75 -6.79
N GLU A 86 16.56 8.64 -6.01
CA GLU A 86 16.63 8.82 -4.56
C GLU A 86 17.66 7.89 -3.92
N THR A 87 18.42 8.42 -2.95
CA THR A 87 19.50 7.72 -2.28
C THR A 87 19.11 7.16 -0.92
N ALA A 88 18.01 7.65 -0.36
CA ALA A 88 17.48 7.16 0.90
C ALA A 88 16.97 5.71 0.77
N GLU A 89 17.27 4.90 1.77
CA GLU A 89 16.68 3.57 1.92
C GLU A 89 15.36 3.68 2.70
N ALA A 90 14.34 2.94 2.26
CA ALA A 90 13.02 2.97 2.87
C ALA A 90 12.37 1.59 2.93
N LEU A 91 11.44 1.41 3.86
CA LEU A 91 10.55 0.26 3.91
C LEU A 91 9.48 0.36 2.81
N CYS A 92 9.06 -0.78 2.27
CA CYS A 92 7.92 -0.84 1.37
C CYS A 92 6.62 -0.44 2.08
N PRO A 93 5.91 0.62 1.64
CA PRO A 93 4.69 1.08 2.29
C PRO A 93 3.56 0.04 2.29
N LEU A 94 3.41 -0.72 1.21
CA LEU A 94 2.38 -1.75 1.12
C LEU A 94 2.60 -2.89 2.12
N CYS A 95 3.84 -3.37 2.24
CA CYS A 95 4.17 -4.41 3.21
C CYS A 95 3.97 -3.93 4.66
N VAL A 96 4.38 -2.70 4.96
CA VAL A 96 4.16 -2.09 6.27
C VAL A 96 2.66 -1.98 6.56
N ALA A 97 1.87 -1.53 5.58
CA ALA A 97 0.42 -1.45 5.71
C ALA A 97 -0.22 -2.83 6.00
N GLN A 98 0.34 -3.91 5.45
CA GLN A 98 -0.09 -5.30 5.68
C GLN A 98 0.51 -5.95 6.94
N SER A 99 1.30 -5.22 7.73
CA SER A 99 2.07 -5.78 8.87
C SER A 99 3.03 -6.92 8.48
N ALA A 100 3.50 -6.95 7.23
CA ALA A 100 4.46 -7.94 6.76
C ALA A 100 5.90 -7.53 7.15
N SER A 101 6.78 -8.52 7.38
CA SER A 101 8.19 -8.25 7.64
C SER A 101 8.88 -7.75 6.37
N VAL A 102 9.64 -6.65 6.49
CA VAL A 102 10.37 -6.07 5.37
C VAL A 102 11.75 -5.58 5.78
N ASN A 103 12.67 -5.64 4.83
CA ASN A 103 13.96 -4.98 4.91
C ASN A 103 13.85 -3.56 4.35
N PHE A 104 14.84 -2.74 4.67
CA PHE A 104 15.05 -1.48 3.98
C PHE A 104 15.52 -1.76 2.54
N LEU A 105 14.93 -1.04 1.60
CA LEU A 105 15.17 -1.18 0.17
C LEU A 105 15.67 0.16 -0.37
N LYS A 106 16.66 0.13 -1.25
CA LYS A 106 17.06 1.29 -2.06
C LYS A 106 16.01 1.60 -3.12
N TYR A 107 16.09 2.77 -3.74
CA TYR A 107 15.16 3.21 -4.78
C TYR A 107 14.87 2.14 -5.86
N ASP A 108 15.91 1.58 -6.50
CA ASP A 108 15.73 0.58 -7.56
C ASP A 108 15.12 -0.72 -7.03
N GLU A 109 15.57 -1.16 -5.84
CA GLU A 109 15.07 -2.38 -5.19
C GLU A 109 13.62 -2.24 -4.76
N LEU A 110 13.22 -1.05 -4.28
CA LEU A 110 11.86 -0.73 -3.89
C LEU A 110 10.92 -0.80 -5.09
N LEU A 111 11.30 -0.19 -6.23
CA LEU A 111 10.50 -0.23 -7.45
C LEU A 111 10.36 -1.65 -8.01
N VAL A 112 11.44 -2.43 -8.04
CA VAL A 112 11.40 -3.83 -8.46
C VAL A 112 10.52 -4.63 -7.49
N HIS A 113 10.70 -4.46 -6.19
CA HIS A 113 9.89 -5.15 -5.18
C HIS A 113 8.40 -4.83 -5.33
N MET A 114 8.04 -3.55 -5.46
CA MET A 114 6.63 -3.15 -5.57
C MET A 114 5.97 -3.67 -6.83
N ASN A 115 6.68 -3.66 -7.98
CA ASN A 115 6.16 -4.25 -9.20
C ASN A 115 6.04 -5.77 -9.07
N TYR A 116 7.11 -6.50 -8.82
CA TYR A 116 7.04 -7.96 -8.95
C TYR A 116 6.39 -8.70 -7.77
N THR A 117 6.41 -8.14 -6.57
CA THR A 117 5.90 -8.85 -5.38
C THR A 117 4.40 -8.64 -5.18
N HIS A 118 3.90 -7.46 -5.56
CA HIS A 118 2.53 -7.03 -5.26
C HIS A 118 1.64 -6.92 -6.49
N GLU A 119 2.21 -6.82 -7.71
CA GLU A 119 1.45 -6.93 -8.98
C GLU A 119 1.04 -8.40 -9.24
N PHE A 120 1.91 -9.35 -8.88
CA PHE A 120 1.71 -10.79 -9.15
C PHE A 120 1.30 -11.60 -7.91
N GLY A 121 1.27 -10.99 -6.73
CA GLY A 121 1.05 -11.64 -5.44
C GLY A 121 -0.13 -11.05 -4.69
N THR A 122 -1.28 -11.70 -4.79
CA THR A 122 -2.49 -11.43 -3.99
C THR A 122 -2.21 -11.46 -2.48
N PHE A 123 -2.50 -10.38 -1.75
CA PHE A 123 -2.90 -10.45 -0.34
C PHE A 123 -3.98 -9.39 -0.01
N THR A 124 -5.11 -9.46 -0.72
CA THR A 124 -6.40 -9.16 -0.08
C THR A 124 -6.75 -10.36 0.81
N PRO A 125 -7.00 -10.22 2.12
CA PRO A 125 -7.26 -11.34 3.02
C PRO A 125 -8.61 -12.06 2.78
N GLN A 126 -9.23 -11.90 1.60
CA GLN A 126 -10.46 -12.57 1.22
C GLN A 126 -10.44 -12.96 -0.26
N ARG A 127 -9.77 -14.07 -0.60
CA ARG A 127 -10.14 -14.93 -1.75
C ARG A 127 -9.27 -16.17 -1.79
N GLU A 128 -9.63 -17.16 -0.98
CA GLU A 128 -9.40 -18.55 -1.39
C GLU A 128 -10.37 -18.89 -2.54
N GLY A 129 -9.81 -19.30 -3.69
CA GLY A 129 -10.53 -19.76 -4.91
C GLY A 129 -10.84 -18.64 -5.90
N PRO A 130 -10.44 -18.71 -7.21
CA PRO A 130 -10.60 -19.87 -8.11
C PRO A 130 -9.38 -20.18 -9.03
N ILE A 131 -8.25 -19.48 -8.94
CA ILE A 131 -7.14 -19.59 -9.93
C ILE A 131 -6.41 -20.94 -9.84
N ILE A 132 -6.18 -21.45 -8.63
CA ILE A 132 -5.60 -22.79 -8.41
C ILE A 132 -6.50 -23.87 -9.02
N GLN A 133 -7.81 -23.64 -9.10
CA GLN A 133 -8.76 -24.58 -9.70
C GLN A 133 -8.77 -24.47 -11.24
N TYR A 134 -8.60 -23.25 -11.78
CA TYR A 134 -8.49 -23.00 -13.22
C TYR A 134 -7.21 -23.60 -13.83
N ILE A 135 -6.06 -23.46 -13.16
CA ILE A 135 -4.78 -24.01 -13.62
C ILE A 135 -4.81 -25.55 -13.65
N ASN A 136 -5.42 -26.18 -12.64
CA ASN A 136 -5.57 -27.63 -12.57
C ASN A 136 -6.55 -28.22 -13.60
N GLN A 137 -7.44 -27.40 -14.18
CA GLN A 137 -8.42 -27.84 -15.17
C GLN A 137 -7.98 -27.60 -16.63
N HIS A 138 -6.97 -26.74 -16.87
CA HIS A 138 -6.59 -26.29 -18.22
C HIS A 138 -5.13 -26.54 -18.62
N VAL A 139 -4.34 -27.22 -17.78
CA VAL A 139 -2.95 -27.62 -18.09
C VAL A 139 -2.78 -29.11 -17.80
N ASN A 140 -2.33 -29.89 -18.80
CA ASN A 140 -2.01 -31.30 -18.60
C ASN A 140 -0.70 -31.43 -17.79
N PRO A 141 -0.73 -32.00 -16.59
CA PRO A 141 0.44 -32.04 -15.69
C PRO A 141 1.59 -32.94 -16.18
N ALA A 142 1.38 -33.78 -17.20
CA ALA A 142 2.44 -34.61 -17.76
C ALA A 142 3.26 -33.89 -18.85
N THR A 143 2.72 -32.87 -19.50
CA THR A 143 3.33 -32.25 -20.69
C THR A 143 3.43 -30.72 -20.63
N GLY A 144 2.73 -30.05 -19.72
CA GLY A 144 2.83 -28.60 -19.52
C GLY A 144 2.27 -27.74 -20.66
N ILE A 145 1.51 -28.31 -21.58
CA ILE A 145 0.91 -27.58 -22.72
C ILE A 145 -0.54 -27.15 -22.38
N PRO A 146 -0.94 -25.88 -22.64
CA PRO A 146 -2.30 -25.40 -22.38
C PRO A 146 -3.32 -25.94 -23.40
N ILE A 147 -4.53 -26.26 -22.92
CA ILE A 147 -5.64 -26.77 -23.74
C ILE A 147 -6.52 -25.59 -24.18
N PHE A 148 -6.44 -25.18 -25.45
CA PHE A 148 -7.24 -24.03 -25.96
C PHE A 148 -8.66 -24.44 -26.34
N PHE A 149 -9.67 -23.83 -25.71
CA PHE A 149 -11.03 -23.73 -26.22
C PHE A 149 -11.49 -22.27 -26.12
N GLY A 150 -11.83 -21.64 -27.25
CA GLY A 150 -12.36 -20.28 -27.29
C GLY A 150 -13.87 -20.22 -27.08
N THR A 151 -14.38 -19.11 -26.52
CA THR A 151 -15.33 -18.17 -27.17
C THR A 151 -16.02 -17.22 -26.16
N ARG A 152 -16.09 -15.93 -26.56
CA ARG A 152 -17.15 -14.89 -26.45
C ARG A 152 -17.71 -14.37 -25.09
N ASN A 153 -17.66 -13.02 -25.02
CA ASN A 153 -18.57 -12.02 -24.43
C ASN A 153 -19.30 -12.28 -23.11
N ASP A 154 -19.17 -11.34 -22.15
CA ASP A 154 -20.31 -10.47 -21.82
C ASP A 154 -19.90 -9.19 -21.08
N SER A 155 -20.63 -8.11 -21.38
CA SER A 155 -20.51 -6.79 -20.75
C SER A 155 -21.37 -6.73 -19.50
N VAL A 156 -20.86 -6.19 -18.39
CA VAL A 156 -21.72 -5.80 -17.26
C VAL A 156 -21.25 -4.47 -16.70
N MET A 157 -22.00 -3.41 -17.03
CA MET A 157 -22.03 -2.17 -16.27
C MET A 157 -22.72 -2.44 -14.93
N PHE A 158 -22.11 -2.02 -13.83
CA PHE A 158 -22.78 -1.89 -12.55
C PHE A 158 -22.88 -0.41 -12.17
N SER A 159 -24.12 0.00 -11.91
CA SER A 159 -24.55 1.31 -11.43
C SER A 159 -24.11 1.51 -9.98
N TYR A 160 -23.24 2.51 -9.75
CA TYR A 160 -22.81 2.93 -8.42
C TYR A 160 -23.79 3.95 -7.82
N GLN A 161 -24.38 3.62 -6.68
CA GLN A 161 -25.11 4.57 -5.85
C GLN A 161 -24.13 5.35 -4.99
N PHE A 162 -24.06 6.66 -5.23
CA PHE A 162 -23.31 7.65 -4.45
C PHE A 162 -23.82 7.68 -3.01
N SER A 163 -22.94 7.37 -2.06
CA SER A 163 -23.07 7.83 -0.69
C SER A 163 -22.18 9.06 -0.54
N ALA A 164 -22.81 10.23 -0.62
CA ALA A 164 -22.19 11.49 -0.24
C ALA A 164 -21.88 11.44 1.27
N ASP A 165 -20.69 11.93 1.63
CA ASP A 165 -20.17 12.18 3.01
C ASP A 165 -18.98 11.33 3.46
N LEU A 166 -17.84 11.37 2.75
CA LEU A 166 -16.54 11.08 3.38
C LEU A 166 -15.52 12.20 3.14
N PRO A 167 -15.63 13.33 3.87
CA PRO A 167 -14.60 14.36 3.92
C PRO A 167 -13.43 13.87 4.79
N TYR A 168 -12.21 14.22 4.38
CA TYR A 168 -10.92 13.93 5.02
C TYR A 168 -10.95 13.45 6.47
N ASP A 169 -10.30 12.32 6.77
CA ASP A 169 -10.02 11.94 8.16
C ASP A 169 -9.03 12.95 8.74
N ARG A 170 -9.03 13.13 10.07
CA ARG A 170 -8.17 14.10 10.76
C ARG A 170 -6.67 13.86 10.50
N HIS A 171 -6.30 12.71 9.94
CA HIS A 171 -4.94 12.25 9.76
C HIS A 171 -4.45 12.37 8.30
N GLY A 172 -5.30 12.82 7.37
CA GLY A 172 -4.96 13.06 5.97
C GLY A 172 -5.08 11.84 5.06
N TYR A 173 -5.65 10.74 5.53
CA TYR A 173 -5.81 9.50 4.77
C TYR A 173 -7.22 9.43 4.15
N ILE A 174 -7.52 10.25 3.15
CA ILE A 174 -8.70 10.06 2.31
C ILE A 174 -8.32 10.17 0.83
N PHE A 175 -8.89 9.23 0.08
CA PHE A 175 -8.80 9.05 -1.36
C PHE A 175 -8.79 10.36 -2.14
N THR A 176 -7.84 10.46 -3.06
CA THR A 176 -8.02 11.39 -4.17
C THR A 176 -8.91 10.73 -5.21
N GLU A 177 -10.21 10.97 -5.16
CA GLU A 177 -10.93 11.06 -6.43
C GLU A 177 -10.29 12.22 -7.21
N GLY A 178 -9.55 11.90 -8.27
CA GLY A 178 -9.25 12.89 -9.32
C GLY A 178 -7.84 13.47 -9.41
N LYS A 179 -6.78 12.86 -8.85
CA LYS A 179 -5.42 13.14 -9.35
C LYS A 179 -5.03 12.11 -10.41
N ASP A 180 -5.63 12.23 -11.59
CA ASP A 180 -5.11 11.57 -12.79
C ASP A 180 -3.66 12.08 -13.02
N PRO A 181 -2.64 11.20 -13.00
CA PRO A 181 -1.25 11.61 -13.21
C PRO A 181 -1.00 12.24 -14.60
N ARG A 182 -1.96 12.16 -15.53
CA ARG A 182 -1.90 12.80 -16.85
C ARG A 182 -2.33 14.27 -16.87
N ASN A 183 -2.76 14.84 -15.74
CA ASN A 183 -3.32 16.20 -15.69
C ASN A 183 -2.58 17.13 -14.69
N ARG A 184 -1.25 17.06 -14.66
CA ARG A 184 -0.42 18.17 -14.17
C ARG A 184 -0.24 19.18 -15.30
N GLY A 185 -1.12 20.18 -15.34
CA GLY A 185 -0.89 21.43 -16.08
C GLY A 185 0.13 22.30 -15.37
#